data_AF-A0A7X6X5E8-F1
#
_entry.id   AF-A0A7X6X5E8-F1
#
_cell.length_a   1.000
_cell.length_b   1.000
_cell.length_c   1.000
_cell.angle_alpha   90.00
_cell.angle_beta   90.00
_cell.angle_gamma   90.00
#
_symmetry.space_group_name_H-M   'P 1'
#
loop_
_entity.id
_entity.type
_entity.pdbx_description
1 polymer ?
#
loop_
_entity_poly.entity_id
_entity_poly.type
_entity_poly.pdbx_seq_one_letter_code
_entity_poly.pdbx_strand_id
1 'polypeptide(L)'
;VTISDLRVGRKPIRAPYLGHTADFVACHTPAYIHTYDMLAPLKEGGSFLLNIAWSDEELEEKLPATIKQALAERKANFYVIDAASIAEELGLGGRINTICQAAFFKISEVIPVDDAVTYMKEAIVSSYGRRGEDIVKMNYNAVDAGISQLRKVEVPESWKTAVDEAEAKRNVPGFISEIADVMNRQEGDSLPVSAFVDHVDGTFPQGTSRYEKRGIAFNIPRWIPENCIQCNQCSYVCPHAVIRPFLLNEEEKANAPEGYETVTGMKQYDQYQFRIQPSALDCTGCGNCAEVCPSKEKALVMEPLADQMEQADNWDYSMTITHKENPLKKFSVKGSQFEEPLLEFSGACAGCGETPYVKLVTQLFGDRMMIANATGCTSIWGGSAPSMPYCPNKDGHGPSWANSLFEDNAEFGLGMYLGYNQLRARAHELVEELSAYDLPAELKQALDAYLESAQDRESTREVSDKLIEALKAAELEGQAKDVCKSLLDLSDYLMLRSQWIIGGDGWAYDIGYGGLDHVLASGENVNVLVLDTEVYSNTGGQASKATPLGAIAQFA
;
A
#
# COMPACT_ATOMS: atom_id res chain seq x y z
N VAL A 1 -2.46 -8.22 9.97
CA VAL A 1 -3.31 -8.28 11.17
C VAL A 1 -2.54 -8.98 12.29
N THR A 2 -2.85 -8.73 13.56
CA THR A 2 -2.30 -9.50 14.69
C THR A 2 -3.40 -10.36 15.30
N ILE A 3 -3.18 -11.68 15.36
CA ILE A 3 -4.06 -12.63 16.04
C ILE A 3 -3.30 -13.17 17.26
N SER A 4 -3.91 -13.06 18.44
CA SER A 4 -3.28 -13.46 19.71
C SER A 4 -3.98 -14.68 20.31
N ASP A 5 -3.29 -15.81 20.33
CA ASP A 5 -3.76 -17.05 20.94
C ASP A 5 -3.29 -17.19 22.39
N LEU A 6 -4.21 -16.94 23.33
CA LEU A 6 -3.95 -17.04 24.76
C LEU A 6 -4.61 -18.30 25.32
N ARG A 7 -3.85 -19.06 26.12
CA ARG A 7 -4.37 -20.23 26.85
C ARG A 7 -4.03 -20.10 28.33
N VAL A 8 -5.04 -20.25 29.17
CA VAL A 8 -4.90 -20.27 30.62
C VAL A 8 -5.51 -21.56 31.15
N GLY A 9 -4.79 -22.26 32.02
CA GLY A 9 -5.27 -23.53 32.55
C GLY A 9 -4.52 -23.96 33.81
N ARG A 10 -5.15 -24.82 34.61
CA ARG A 10 -4.55 -25.37 35.84
C ARG A 10 -3.50 -26.46 35.58
N LYS A 11 -3.42 -26.96 34.35
CA LYS A 11 -2.45 -27.96 33.91
C LYS A 11 -1.41 -27.30 33.00
N PRO A 12 -0.17 -27.83 32.95
CA PRO A 12 0.82 -27.37 31.99
C PRO A 12 0.29 -27.42 30.55
N ILE A 13 0.43 -26.31 29.83
CA ILE A 13 -0.02 -26.18 28.45
C ILE A 13 1.08 -26.72 27.53
N ARG A 14 0.74 -27.76 26.75
CA ARG A 14 1.64 -28.43 25.78
C ARG A 14 1.08 -28.35 24.36
N ALA A 15 0.63 -27.15 23.97
CA ALA A 15 -0.01 -26.89 22.68
C ALA A 15 0.76 -25.81 21.90
N PRO A 16 1.90 -26.14 21.27
CA PRO A 16 2.69 -25.20 20.47
C PRO A 16 2.08 -25.03 19.06
N TYR A 17 0.77 -24.82 19.00
CA TYR A 17 -0.01 -24.62 17.76
C TYR A 17 -1.14 -23.61 18.03
N LEU A 18 -1.70 -23.02 16.96
CA LEU A 18 -2.76 -22.00 17.05
C LEU A 18 -4.07 -22.54 17.64
N GLY A 19 -4.90 -21.68 18.22
CA GLY A 19 -6.19 -22.06 18.78
C GLY A 19 -7.24 -22.25 17.69
N HIS A 20 -7.75 -23.46 17.52
CA HIS A 20 -8.89 -23.73 16.63
C HIS A 20 -10.25 -23.64 17.35
N THR A 21 -10.24 -23.52 18.67
CA THR A 21 -11.45 -23.39 19.49
C THR A 21 -11.15 -22.46 20.67
N ALA A 22 -11.98 -21.45 20.84
CA ALA A 22 -11.79 -20.36 21.78
C ALA A 22 -13.05 -20.17 22.65
N ASP A 23 -12.84 -19.99 23.95
CA ASP A 23 -13.90 -19.62 24.90
C ASP A 23 -14.32 -18.16 24.78
N PHE A 24 -13.37 -17.32 24.34
CA PHE A 24 -13.52 -15.88 24.19
C PHE A 24 -12.79 -15.43 22.92
N VAL A 25 -13.44 -14.61 22.11
CA VAL A 25 -12.86 -13.94 20.94
C VAL A 25 -13.08 -12.44 21.06
N ALA A 26 -12.07 -11.63 20.72
CA ALA A 26 -12.21 -10.19 20.64
C ALA A 26 -11.77 -9.65 19.28
N CYS A 27 -12.55 -8.70 18.76
CA CYS A 27 -12.27 -7.92 17.58
C CYS A 27 -12.02 -6.47 17.99
N HIS A 28 -10.75 -6.04 18.01
CA HIS A 28 -10.38 -4.69 18.41
C HIS A 28 -10.39 -3.66 17.27
N THR A 29 -10.53 -4.12 16.01
CA THR A 29 -10.55 -3.29 14.81
C THR A 29 -11.86 -3.55 14.04
N PRO A 30 -12.80 -2.59 13.98
CA PRO A 30 -14.11 -2.76 13.34
C PRO A 30 -14.08 -3.41 11.95
N ALA A 31 -13.19 -2.96 11.06
CA ALA A 31 -13.11 -3.41 9.67
C ALA A 31 -12.95 -4.93 9.52
N TYR A 32 -12.41 -5.61 10.53
CA TYR A 32 -12.11 -7.05 10.48
C TYR A 32 -13.35 -7.93 10.40
N ILE A 33 -14.52 -7.46 10.84
CA ILE A 33 -15.77 -8.22 10.74
C ILE A 33 -16.24 -8.43 9.29
N HIS A 34 -15.77 -7.60 8.35
CA HIS A 34 -16.06 -7.71 6.92
C HIS A 34 -15.00 -8.53 6.16
N THR A 35 -13.82 -8.73 6.75
CA THR A 35 -12.68 -9.36 6.05
C THR A 35 -12.42 -10.78 6.54
N TYR A 36 -12.49 -11.02 7.84
CA TYR A 36 -12.09 -12.29 8.44
C TYR A 36 -13.30 -13.02 9.02
N ASP A 37 -13.26 -14.34 9.00
CA ASP A 37 -14.19 -15.16 9.79
C ASP A 37 -13.80 -15.10 11.28
N MET A 38 -14.15 -13.99 11.91
CA MET A 38 -13.83 -13.70 13.30
C MET A 38 -14.38 -14.73 14.27
N LEU A 39 -15.49 -15.40 13.92
CA LEU A 39 -16.22 -16.29 14.82
C LEU A 39 -15.95 -17.77 14.56
N ALA A 40 -15.17 -18.12 13.52
CA ALA A 40 -14.74 -19.49 13.25
C ALA A 40 -14.26 -20.24 14.51
N PRO A 41 -13.34 -19.69 15.34
CA PRO A 41 -12.85 -20.41 16.50
C PRO A 41 -13.80 -20.37 17.70
N LEU A 42 -14.84 -19.52 17.72
CA LEU A 42 -15.66 -19.34 18.93
C LEU A 42 -16.50 -20.59 19.22
N LYS A 43 -16.41 -21.15 20.43
CA LYS A 43 -17.26 -22.30 20.83
C LYS A 43 -18.74 -21.90 21.02
N GLU A 44 -19.65 -22.88 21.03
CA GLU A 44 -21.04 -22.65 21.45
C GLU A 44 -21.08 -22.11 22.90
N GLY A 45 -21.85 -21.04 23.13
CA GLY A 45 -21.93 -20.33 24.40
C GLY A 45 -20.70 -19.49 24.76
N GLY A 46 -19.71 -19.38 23.86
CA GLY A 46 -18.53 -18.53 24.03
C GLY A 46 -18.88 -17.04 24.00
N SER A 47 -17.94 -16.20 24.41
CA SER A 47 -18.12 -14.74 24.43
C SER A 47 -17.39 -14.07 23.27
N PHE A 48 -18.05 -13.10 22.63
CA PHE A 48 -17.48 -12.26 21.59
C PHE A 48 -17.48 -10.79 22.02
N LEU A 49 -16.33 -10.12 21.95
CA LEU A 49 -16.19 -8.69 22.19
C LEU A 49 -15.87 -7.96 20.88
N LEU A 50 -16.68 -6.97 20.52
CA LEU A 50 -16.43 -6.10 19.36
C LEU A 50 -16.17 -4.66 19.83
N ASN A 51 -15.04 -4.09 19.44
CA ASN A 51 -14.74 -2.67 19.65
C ASN A 51 -15.39 -1.84 18.53
N ILE A 52 -16.51 -1.18 18.81
CA ILE A 52 -17.22 -0.34 17.83
C ILE A 52 -18.16 0.66 18.53
N ALA A 53 -18.39 1.81 17.89
CA ALA A 53 -19.25 2.88 18.40
C ALA A 53 -20.75 2.72 18.05
N TRP A 54 -21.13 1.61 17.40
CA TRP A 54 -22.48 1.44 16.85
C TRP A 54 -23.56 1.26 17.93
N SER A 55 -24.72 1.88 17.68
CA SER A 55 -25.96 1.62 18.42
C SER A 55 -26.51 0.21 18.13
N ASP A 56 -27.56 -0.21 18.83
CA ASP A 56 -28.22 -1.49 18.54
C ASP A 56 -28.87 -1.50 17.15
N GLU A 57 -29.46 -0.38 16.74
CA GLU A 57 -30.02 -0.21 15.41
C GLU A 57 -28.93 -0.29 14.32
N GLU A 58 -27.79 0.35 14.55
CA GLU A 58 -26.67 0.29 13.63
C GLU A 58 -26.02 -1.10 13.58
N LEU A 59 -25.99 -1.84 14.69
CA LEU A 59 -25.55 -3.24 14.68
C LEU A 59 -26.50 -4.11 13.84
N GLU A 60 -27.82 -3.90 13.97
CA GLU A 60 -28.82 -4.61 13.16
C GLU A 60 -28.64 -4.31 11.67
N GLU A 61 -28.30 -3.07 11.29
CA GLU A 61 -28.14 -2.68 9.90
C GLU A 61 -26.78 -3.10 9.32
N LYS A 62 -25.69 -2.83 10.05
CA LYS A 62 -24.32 -2.82 9.49
C LYS A 62 -23.52 -4.09 9.77
N LEU A 63 -23.89 -4.93 10.75
CA LEU A 63 -23.20 -6.21 10.95
C LEU A 63 -23.43 -7.14 9.76
N PRO A 64 -22.39 -7.79 9.21
CA PRO A 64 -22.54 -8.79 8.15
C PRO A 64 -23.44 -9.95 8.58
N ALA A 65 -24.25 -10.46 7.65
CA ALA A 65 -25.12 -11.60 7.89
C ALA A 65 -24.34 -12.83 8.34
N THR A 66 -23.14 -13.07 7.82
CA THR A 66 -22.27 -14.19 8.25
C THR A 66 -21.93 -14.12 9.74
N ILE A 67 -21.63 -12.91 10.24
CA ILE A 67 -21.36 -12.67 11.67
C ILE A 67 -22.64 -12.81 12.49
N LYS A 68 -23.76 -12.21 12.04
CA LYS A 68 -25.07 -12.33 12.69
C LYS A 68 -25.48 -13.80 12.87
N GLN A 69 -25.42 -14.57 11.78
CA GLN A 69 -25.69 -16.01 11.76
C GLN A 69 -24.80 -16.75 12.75
N ALA A 70 -23.48 -16.55 12.67
CA ALA A 70 -22.52 -17.22 13.55
C ALA A 70 -22.74 -16.91 15.04
N LEU A 71 -23.09 -15.67 15.39
CA LEU A 71 -23.43 -15.29 16.78
C LEU A 71 -24.67 -16.05 17.26
N ALA A 72 -25.72 -16.12 16.44
CA ALA A 72 -26.99 -16.73 16.81
C ALA A 72 -26.92 -18.27 16.84
N GLU A 73 -26.26 -18.90 15.87
CA GLU A 73 -26.05 -20.34 15.82
C GLU A 73 -25.22 -20.84 17.01
N ARG A 74 -24.16 -20.12 17.34
CA ARG A 74 -23.27 -20.45 18.47
C ARG A 74 -23.84 -20.00 19.81
N LYS A 75 -25.00 -19.34 19.86
CA LYS A 75 -25.59 -18.75 21.09
C LYS A 75 -24.55 -17.93 21.85
N ALA A 76 -23.80 -17.10 21.12
CA ALA A 76 -22.68 -16.35 21.65
C ALA A 76 -23.15 -15.29 22.66
N ASN A 77 -22.34 -15.07 23.71
CA ASN A 77 -22.50 -13.90 24.56
C ASN A 77 -21.82 -12.71 23.88
N PHE A 78 -22.62 -11.84 23.27
CA PHE A 78 -22.10 -10.72 22.48
C PHE A 78 -21.97 -9.45 23.32
N TYR A 79 -20.79 -8.81 23.24
CA TYR A 79 -20.46 -7.58 23.94
C TYR A 79 -19.87 -6.56 22.96
N VAL A 80 -20.20 -5.29 23.18
CA VAL A 80 -19.68 -4.16 22.42
C VAL A 80 -19.08 -3.12 23.36
N ILE A 81 -18.02 -2.47 22.92
CA ILE A 81 -17.42 -1.33 23.60
C ILE A 81 -16.93 -0.30 22.59
N ASP A 82 -17.15 0.99 22.84
CA ASP A 82 -16.56 2.07 22.05
C ASP A 82 -15.22 2.51 22.65
N ALA A 83 -14.20 1.67 22.53
CA ALA A 83 -12.91 1.96 23.14
C ALA A 83 -12.20 3.14 22.48
N ALA A 84 -12.51 3.45 21.22
CA ALA A 84 -11.88 4.55 20.47
C ALA A 84 -12.32 5.91 21.03
N SER A 85 -13.63 6.16 21.13
CA SER A 85 -14.15 7.43 21.67
C SER A 85 -13.76 7.59 23.13
N ILE A 86 -13.83 6.52 23.93
CA ILE A 86 -13.36 6.54 25.33
C ILE A 86 -11.88 6.93 25.42
N ALA A 87 -11.02 6.38 24.55
CA ALA A 87 -9.60 6.72 24.56
C ALA A 87 -9.36 8.19 24.19
N GLU A 88 -10.10 8.73 23.23
CA GLU A 88 -10.02 10.14 22.84
C GLU A 88 -10.46 11.08 23.98
N GLU A 89 -11.62 10.82 24.60
CA GLU A 89 -12.14 11.58 25.73
C GLU A 89 -11.18 11.59 26.93
N LEU A 90 -10.49 10.46 27.15
CA LEU A 90 -9.49 10.32 28.22
C LEU A 90 -8.11 10.89 27.84
N GLY A 91 -7.94 11.43 26.63
CA GLY A 91 -6.70 12.00 26.12
C GLY A 91 -5.63 10.96 25.76
N LEU A 92 -5.99 9.68 25.66
CA LEU A 92 -5.11 8.58 25.25
C LEU A 92 -4.91 8.53 23.72
N GLY A 93 -5.57 9.42 22.97
CA GLY A 93 -5.64 9.37 21.51
C GLY A 93 -6.31 8.07 21.06
N GLY A 94 -5.78 7.41 20.03
CA GLY A 94 -6.32 6.14 19.54
C GLY A 94 -5.90 4.88 20.33
N ARG A 95 -5.41 5.01 21.58
CA ARG A 95 -4.87 3.86 22.35
C ARG A 95 -5.95 3.13 23.14
N ILE A 96 -6.51 2.08 22.54
CA ILE A 96 -7.61 1.28 23.11
C ILE A 96 -7.17 0.11 24.02
N ASN A 97 -5.87 -0.18 24.09
CA ASN A 97 -5.33 -1.41 24.70
C ASN A 97 -5.77 -1.64 26.15
N THR A 98 -5.64 -0.64 27.02
CA THR A 98 -6.01 -0.73 28.44
C THR A 98 -7.52 -0.94 28.62
N ILE A 99 -8.33 -0.30 27.77
CA ILE A 99 -9.80 -0.39 27.80
C ILE A 99 -10.24 -1.81 27.39
N CYS A 100 -9.76 -2.30 26.25
CA CYS A 100 -10.09 -3.64 25.76
C CYS A 100 -9.56 -4.75 26.69
N GLN A 101 -8.39 -4.56 27.33
CA GLN A 101 -7.87 -5.49 28.32
C GLN A 101 -8.77 -5.58 29.56
N ALA A 102 -9.28 -4.46 30.04
CA ALA A 102 -10.20 -4.44 31.18
C ALA A 102 -11.52 -5.13 30.82
N ALA A 103 -12.05 -4.89 29.62
CA ALA A 103 -13.23 -5.59 29.09
C ALA A 103 -13.01 -7.11 29.00
N PHE A 104 -11.83 -7.57 28.57
CA PHE A 104 -11.46 -8.99 28.55
C PHE A 104 -11.57 -9.62 29.94
N PHE A 105 -10.98 -9.01 30.98
CA PHE A 105 -11.06 -9.57 32.34
C PHE A 105 -12.48 -9.55 32.89
N LYS A 106 -13.26 -8.52 32.55
CA LYS A 106 -14.67 -8.43 32.92
C LYS A 106 -15.54 -9.53 32.30
N ILE A 107 -15.28 -9.90 31.05
CA ILE A 107 -16.08 -10.90 30.33
C ILE A 107 -15.61 -12.33 30.61
N SER A 108 -14.30 -12.56 30.57
CA SER A 108 -13.73 -13.91 30.62
C SER A 108 -13.80 -14.54 32.01
N GLU A 109 -13.83 -13.71 33.06
CA GLU A 109 -13.77 -14.14 34.48
C GLU A 109 -12.68 -15.18 34.75
N VAL A 110 -11.56 -15.11 34.02
CA VAL A 110 -10.40 -15.99 34.22
C VAL A 110 -9.81 -15.87 35.64
N ILE A 111 -10.00 -14.69 36.24
CA ILE A 111 -9.78 -14.35 37.65
C ILE A 111 -10.93 -13.42 38.11
N PRO A 112 -11.15 -13.24 39.43
CA PRO A 112 -12.11 -12.26 39.93
C PRO A 112 -11.82 -10.85 39.40
N VAL A 113 -12.88 -10.10 39.05
CA VAL A 113 -12.75 -8.77 38.42
C VAL A 113 -12.02 -7.76 39.31
N ASP A 114 -12.28 -7.78 40.62
CA ASP A 114 -11.63 -6.87 41.57
C ASP A 114 -10.11 -7.12 41.66
N ASP A 115 -9.70 -8.39 41.59
CA ASP A 115 -8.28 -8.78 41.54
C ASP A 115 -7.65 -8.32 40.21
N ALA A 116 -8.37 -8.50 39.09
CA ALA A 116 -7.91 -8.05 37.78
C ALA A 116 -7.67 -6.53 37.75
N VAL A 117 -8.62 -5.73 38.26
CA VAL A 117 -8.48 -4.26 38.38
C VAL A 117 -7.24 -3.89 39.16
N THR A 118 -7.02 -4.56 40.29
CA THR A 118 -5.87 -4.32 41.17
C THR A 118 -4.56 -4.58 40.41
N TYR A 119 -4.42 -5.77 39.81
CA TYR A 119 -3.21 -6.14 39.06
C TYR A 119 -2.97 -5.27 37.83
N MET A 120 -4.02 -4.86 37.13
CA MET A 120 -3.89 -3.94 35.99
C MET A 120 -3.37 -2.57 36.43
N LYS A 121 -3.90 -2.00 37.53
CA LYS A 121 -3.43 -0.71 38.05
C LYS A 121 -1.99 -0.80 38.55
N GLU A 122 -1.60 -1.89 39.20
CA GLU A 122 -0.20 -2.16 39.57
C GLU A 122 0.73 -2.24 38.34
N ALA A 123 0.32 -2.95 37.29
CA ALA A 123 1.08 -3.06 36.04
C ALA A 123 1.23 -1.71 35.32
N ILE A 124 0.20 -0.85 35.37
CA ILE A 124 0.25 0.52 34.84
C ILE A 124 1.32 1.34 35.57
N VAL A 125 1.40 1.27 36.91
CA VAL A 125 2.45 1.98 37.67
C VAL A 125 3.83 1.46 37.30
N SER A 126 4.01 0.14 37.22
CA SER A 126 5.29 -0.45 36.84
C SER A 126 5.74 -0.03 35.43
N SER A 127 4.80 0.08 34.49
CA SER A 127 5.09 0.37 33.07
C SER A 127 5.22 1.86 32.78
N TYR A 128 4.38 2.69 33.42
CA TYR A 128 4.21 4.11 33.07
C TYR A 128 4.52 5.08 34.19
N GLY A 129 4.82 4.62 35.41
CA GLY A 129 5.09 5.50 36.55
C GLY A 129 6.20 6.52 36.31
N ARG A 130 7.19 6.18 35.47
CA ARG A 130 8.27 7.10 35.07
C ARG A 130 7.83 8.19 34.07
N ARG A 131 6.66 8.06 33.46
CA ARG A 131 6.12 9.01 32.47
C ARG A 131 5.25 10.11 33.10
N GLY A 132 5.05 10.09 34.42
CA GLY A 132 4.30 11.10 35.17
C GLY A 132 2.92 10.60 35.62
N GLU A 133 2.39 11.25 36.67
CA GLU A 133 1.13 10.87 37.31
C GLU A 133 -0.09 11.03 36.40
N ASP A 134 -0.08 12.03 35.52
CA ASP A 134 -1.20 12.28 34.59
C ASP A 134 -1.42 11.07 33.65
N ILE A 135 -0.35 10.52 33.08
CA ILE A 135 -0.41 9.33 32.20
C ILE A 135 -0.91 8.10 32.98
N VAL A 136 -0.46 7.94 34.23
CA VAL A 136 -0.92 6.86 35.11
C VAL A 136 -2.43 7.00 35.38
N LYS A 137 -2.88 8.20 35.70
CA LYS A 137 -4.29 8.50 35.99
C LYS A 137 -5.19 8.29 34.76
N MET A 138 -4.76 8.72 33.58
CA MET A 138 -5.48 8.47 32.33
C MET A 138 -5.68 6.97 32.10
N ASN A 139 -4.65 6.15 32.34
CA ASN A 139 -4.76 4.70 32.22
C ASN A 139 -5.62 4.07 33.32
N TYR A 140 -5.61 4.61 34.54
CA TYR A 140 -6.55 4.14 35.57
C TYR A 140 -8.00 4.37 35.17
N ASN A 141 -8.31 5.56 34.66
CA ASN A 141 -9.64 5.87 34.15
C ASN A 141 -10.01 4.95 32.98
N ALA A 142 -9.05 4.58 32.13
CA ALA A 142 -9.27 3.63 31.04
C ALA A 142 -9.64 2.22 31.54
N VAL A 143 -9.03 1.75 32.63
CA VAL A 143 -9.42 0.47 33.28
C VAL A 143 -10.86 0.56 33.79
N ASP A 144 -11.18 1.64 34.49
CA ASP A 144 -12.51 1.83 35.08
C ASP A 144 -13.59 1.95 33.99
N ALA A 145 -13.29 2.65 32.89
CA ALA A 145 -14.17 2.77 31.73
C ALA A 145 -14.36 1.43 31.00
N GLY A 146 -13.29 0.66 30.78
CA GLY A 146 -13.37 -0.65 30.12
C GLY A 146 -14.25 -1.68 30.84
N ILE A 147 -14.45 -1.52 32.15
CA ILE A 147 -15.34 -2.37 32.95
C ILE A 147 -16.77 -1.83 32.98
N SER A 148 -16.91 -0.51 33.13
CA SER A 148 -18.21 0.14 33.37
C SER A 148 -19.00 0.47 32.10
N GLN A 149 -18.33 0.68 30.98
CA GLN A 149 -18.96 1.06 29.70
C GLN A 149 -19.13 -0.12 28.72
N LEU A 150 -18.88 -1.34 29.20
CA LEU A 150 -19.12 -2.54 28.42
C LEU A 150 -20.64 -2.76 28.25
N ARG A 151 -21.08 -2.92 27.00
CA ARG A 151 -22.49 -3.14 26.66
C ARG A 151 -22.70 -4.59 26.24
N LYS A 152 -23.60 -5.32 26.92
CA LYS A 152 -24.05 -6.63 26.44
C LYS A 152 -25.16 -6.42 25.42
N VAL A 153 -25.03 -7.06 24.26
CA VAL A 153 -26.01 -7.01 23.16
C VAL A 153 -26.81 -8.30 23.19
N GLU A 154 -28.13 -8.19 23.16
CA GLU A 154 -29.00 -9.35 22.98
C GLU A 154 -28.92 -9.83 21.53
N VAL A 155 -28.66 -11.12 21.32
CA VAL A 155 -28.57 -11.72 19.98
C VAL A 155 -29.95 -12.23 19.56
N PRO A 156 -30.62 -11.60 18.59
CA PRO A 156 -31.95 -12.01 18.16
C PRO A 156 -31.92 -13.38 17.45
N GLU A 157 -32.96 -14.19 17.65
CA GLU A 157 -33.11 -15.47 16.92
C GLU A 157 -33.24 -15.25 15.40
N SER A 158 -33.75 -14.09 14.97
CA SER A 158 -33.86 -13.70 13.55
C SER A 158 -32.51 -13.64 12.82
N TRP A 159 -31.41 -13.45 13.55
CA TRP A 159 -30.07 -13.39 12.96
C TRP A 159 -29.62 -14.72 12.35
N LYS A 160 -30.19 -15.86 12.77
CA LYS A 160 -29.90 -17.17 12.16
C LYS A 160 -30.24 -17.23 10.67
N THR A 161 -31.17 -16.40 10.22
CA THR A 161 -31.60 -16.32 8.83
C THR A 161 -31.30 -14.94 8.24
N ALA A 162 -30.37 -14.18 8.83
CA ALA A 162 -29.90 -12.94 8.23
C ALA A 162 -29.32 -13.24 6.84
N VAL A 163 -29.56 -12.38 5.87
CA VAL A 163 -29.02 -12.52 4.52
C VAL A 163 -28.57 -11.13 4.12
N ASP A 164 -27.30 -11.01 3.73
CA ASP A 164 -26.80 -9.77 3.14
C ASP A 164 -27.33 -9.67 1.71
N GLU A 165 -27.47 -8.44 1.22
CA GLU A 165 -27.67 -8.25 -0.22
C GLU A 165 -26.50 -8.92 -0.96
N ALA A 166 -26.82 -9.63 -2.04
CA ALA A 166 -25.80 -10.30 -2.82
C ALA A 166 -24.85 -9.24 -3.40
N GLU A 167 -23.63 -9.18 -2.88
CA GLU A 167 -22.62 -8.30 -3.46
C GLU A 167 -22.40 -8.64 -4.93
N ALA A 168 -22.32 -7.60 -5.75
CA ALA A 168 -21.94 -7.78 -7.14
C ALA A 168 -20.57 -8.44 -7.19
N LYS A 169 -20.41 -9.46 -8.05
CA LYS A 169 -19.09 -10.06 -8.26
C LYS A 169 -18.11 -8.98 -8.71
N ARG A 170 -17.06 -8.78 -7.93
CA ARG A 170 -15.94 -7.89 -8.27
C ARG A 170 -15.34 -8.35 -9.60
N ASN A 171 -15.30 -7.45 -10.59
CA ASN A 171 -14.63 -7.70 -11.86
C ASN A 171 -13.13 -7.45 -11.71
N VAL A 172 -12.42 -8.44 -11.16
CA VAL A 172 -10.98 -8.37 -10.86
C VAL A 172 -10.22 -9.50 -11.56
N PRO A 173 -8.90 -9.36 -11.79
CA PRO A 173 -8.09 -10.44 -12.34
C PRO A 173 -8.18 -11.72 -11.52
N GLY A 174 -8.06 -12.89 -12.16
CA GLY A 174 -8.17 -14.20 -11.50
C GLY A 174 -7.21 -14.34 -10.31
N PHE A 175 -5.96 -13.85 -10.45
CA PHE A 175 -4.99 -13.81 -9.36
C PHE A 175 -5.54 -13.11 -8.10
N ILE A 176 -6.30 -12.02 -8.26
CA ILE A 176 -6.88 -11.28 -7.13
C ILE A 176 -7.94 -12.13 -6.44
N SER A 177 -8.95 -12.60 -7.17
CA SER A 177 -10.08 -13.33 -6.58
C SER A 177 -9.72 -14.72 -6.06
N GLU A 178 -8.79 -15.40 -6.72
CA GLU A 178 -8.48 -16.82 -6.46
C GLU A 178 -7.28 -17.03 -5.54
N ILE A 179 -6.37 -16.04 -5.43
CA ILE A 179 -5.15 -16.14 -4.60
C ILE A 179 -5.09 -14.99 -3.60
N ALA A 180 -5.03 -13.74 -4.06
CA ALA A 180 -4.75 -12.60 -3.18
C ALA A 180 -5.84 -12.40 -2.12
N ASP A 181 -7.11 -12.41 -2.53
CA ASP A 181 -8.25 -12.28 -1.62
C ASP A 181 -8.31 -13.44 -0.62
N VAL A 182 -7.99 -14.67 -1.05
CA VAL A 182 -7.94 -15.87 -0.16
C VAL A 182 -6.84 -15.71 0.90
N MET A 183 -5.64 -15.31 0.49
CA MET A 183 -4.53 -15.04 1.42
C MET A 183 -4.88 -13.88 2.37
N ASN A 184 -5.48 -12.82 1.87
CA ASN A 184 -5.87 -11.64 2.65
C ASN A 184 -6.96 -11.96 3.69
N ARG A 185 -7.83 -12.95 3.44
CA ARG A 185 -8.79 -13.48 4.44
C ARG A 185 -8.17 -14.40 5.50
N GLN A 186 -6.84 -14.59 5.50
CA GLN A 186 -6.13 -15.59 6.33
C GLN A 186 -6.48 -17.04 5.96
N GLU A 187 -6.89 -17.29 4.72
CA GLU A 187 -7.23 -18.63 4.21
C GLU A 187 -6.14 -19.17 3.27
N GLY A 188 -4.95 -18.55 3.23
CA GLY A 188 -3.86 -18.91 2.32
C GLY A 188 -3.40 -20.36 2.44
N ASP A 189 -3.44 -20.96 3.64
CA ASP A 189 -3.11 -22.39 3.87
C ASP A 189 -4.08 -23.35 3.15
N SER A 190 -5.27 -22.88 2.73
CA SER A 190 -6.22 -23.67 1.95
C SER A 190 -5.88 -23.75 0.46
N LEU A 191 -5.01 -22.86 -0.03
CA LEU A 191 -4.62 -22.84 -1.44
C LEU A 191 -3.77 -24.08 -1.76
N PRO A 192 -4.18 -24.90 -2.74
CA PRO A 192 -3.35 -26.01 -3.18
C PRO A 192 -2.11 -25.51 -3.91
N VAL A 193 -1.06 -26.33 -3.98
CA VAL A 193 0.13 -26.06 -4.81
C VAL A 193 -0.26 -25.75 -6.26
N SER A 194 -1.34 -26.36 -6.76
CA SER A 194 -1.86 -26.12 -8.11
C SER A 194 -2.36 -24.69 -8.34
N ALA A 195 -2.63 -23.90 -7.30
CA ALA A 195 -2.99 -22.49 -7.44
C ALA A 195 -1.81 -21.65 -7.95
N PHE A 196 -0.57 -22.15 -7.84
CA PHE A 196 0.65 -21.42 -8.17
C PHE A 196 1.35 -21.95 -9.43
N VAL A 197 0.68 -22.76 -10.26
CA VAL A 197 1.27 -23.34 -11.49
C VAL A 197 1.66 -22.29 -12.53
N ASP A 198 0.98 -21.14 -12.54
CA ASP A 198 1.32 -20.01 -13.40
C ASP A 198 2.40 -19.09 -12.76
N HIS A 199 2.88 -19.45 -11.57
CA HIS A 199 3.81 -18.68 -10.73
C HIS A 199 4.94 -19.57 -10.17
N VAL A 200 5.40 -20.58 -10.92
CA VAL A 200 6.36 -21.60 -10.45
C VAL A 200 7.72 -21.05 -10.02
N ASP A 201 8.11 -19.88 -10.53
CA ASP A 201 9.34 -19.18 -10.19
C ASP A 201 9.15 -18.15 -9.06
N GLY A 202 7.93 -18.04 -8.53
CA GLY A 202 7.57 -17.06 -7.50
C GLY A 202 7.28 -15.65 -8.05
N THR A 203 7.16 -15.47 -9.36
CA THR A 203 6.80 -14.17 -9.95
C THR A 203 5.32 -13.84 -9.71
N PHE A 204 5.04 -12.67 -9.14
CA PHE A 204 3.68 -12.17 -8.89
C PHE A 204 3.30 -11.03 -9.85
N PRO A 205 2.00 -10.87 -10.19
CA PRO A 205 1.55 -9.74 -11.00
C PRO A 205 1.74 -8.41 -10.27
N GLN A 206 1.95 -7.35 -11.04
CA GLN A 206 2.09 -5.99 -10.52
C GLN A 206 0.74 -5.36 -10.17
N GLY A 207 0.78 -4.36 -9.29
CA GLY A 207 -0.35 -3.50 -8.98
C GLY A 207 -1.50 -4.20 -8.26
N THR A 208 -1.23 -5.26 -7.49
CA THR A 208 -2.28 -5.97 -6.75
C THR A 208 -2.76 -5.20 -5.52
N SER A 209 -1.96 -4.26 -4.99
CA SER A 209 -2.30 -3.46 -3.81
C SER A 209 -3.57 -2.60 -3.98
N ARG A 210 -3.86 -2.15 -5.22
CA ARG A 210 -5.04 -1.31 -5.51
C ARG A 210 -6.38 -1.98 -5.23
N TYR A 211 -6.39 -3.30 -5.14
CA TYR A 211 -7.57 -4.11 -4.88
C TYR A 211 -7.80 -4.37 -3.39
N GLU A 212 -6.88 -3.96 -2.50
CA GLU A 212 -6.99 -4.24 -1.07
C GLU A 212 -8.01 -3.35 -0.36
N LYS A 213 -8.02 -2.04 -0.66
CA LYS A 213 -8.98 -1.06 -0.10
C LYS A 213 -9.19 -1.22 1.41
N ARG A 214 -8.07 -1.23 2.15
CA ARG A 214 -7.99 -1.71 3.55
C ARG A 214 -8.86 -0.94 4.56
N GLY A 215 -9.18 0.33 4.31
CA GLY A 215 -10.07 1.15 5.14
C GLY A 215 -9.59 1.32 6.59
N ILE A 216 -8.28 1.48 6.81
CA ILE A 216 -7.68 1.42 8.17
C ILE A 216 -7.53 2.78 8.87
N ALA A 217 -7.72 3.89 8.15
CA ALA A 217 -7.57 5.21 8.74
C ALA A 217 -8.75 5.54 9.66
N PHE A 218 -8.45 6.14 10.82
CA PHE A 218 -9.48 6.78 11.64
C PHE A 218 -9.95 8.09 11.01
N ASN A 219 -8.99 8.91 10.58
CA ASN A 219 -9.25 10.19 9.92
C ASN A 219 -8.59 10.22 8.54
N ILE A 220 -9.25 10.82 7.56
CA ILE A 220 -8.71 11.08 6.21
C ILE A 220 -8.77 12.59 5.90
N PRO A 221 -7.93 13.09 4.97
CA PRO A 221 -7.91 14.52 4.68
C PRO A 221 -9.13 14.96 3.85
N ARG A 222 -9.96 15.85 4.39
CA ARG A 222 -11.00 16.55 3.63
C ARG A 222 -10.39 17.70 2.84
N TRP A 223 -10.66 17.76 1.55
CA TRP A 223 -10.22 18.87 0.68
C TRP A 223 -11.18 20.06 0.80
N ILE A 224 -10.61 21.26 0.99
CA ILE A 224 -11.34 22.55 1.04
C ILE A 224 -10.92 23.36 -0.19
N PRO A 225 -11.75 23.38 -1.25
CA PRO A 225 -11.34 23.93 -2.55
C PRO A 225 -10.98 25.42 -2.52
N GLU A 226 -11.70 26.22 -1.73
CA GLU A 226 -11.55 27.68 -1.65
C GLU A 226 -10.17 28.09 -1.13
N ASN A 227 -9.59 27.24 -0.28
CA ASN A 227 -8.29 27.44 0.34
C ASN A 227 -7.14 26.87 -0.51
N CYS A 228 -7.45 26.09 -1.54
CA CYS A 228 -6.46 25.34 -2.30
C CYS A 228 -5.74 26.21 -3.34
N ILE A 229 -4.42 26.35 -3.19
CA ILE A 229 -3.57 27.05 -4.17
C ILE A 229 -3.06 26.15 -5.31
N GLN A 230 -3.59 24.93 -5.44
CA GLN A 230 -3.24 23.94 -6.48
C GLN A 230 -1.72 23.66 -6.59
N CYS A 231 -1.02 23.48 -5.47
CA CYS A 231 0.45 23.32 -5.46
C CYS A 231 0.93 21.86 -5.61
N ASN A 232 0.03 20.88 -5.48
CA ASN A 232 0.28 19.44 -5.48
C ASN A 232 1.24 18.90 -4.39
N GLN A 233 1.65 19.72 -3.40
CA GLN A 233 2.56 19.26 -2.34
C GLN A 233 1.97 18.13 -1.48
N CYS A 234 0.64 18.13 -1.29
CA CYS A 234 -0.05 17.06 -0.58
C CYS A 234 0.14 15.69 -1.25
N SER A 235 0.12 15.63 -2.58
CA SER A 235 0.39 14.41 -3.34
C SER A 235 1.88 14.06 -3.35
N TYR A 236 2.74 15.08 -3.43
CA TYR A 236 4.19 14.92 -3.42
C TYR A 236 4.69 14.19 -2.17
N VAL A 237 4.21 14.58 -0.99
CA VAL A 237 4.65 14.00 0.30
C VAL A 237 3.91 12.73 0.70
N CYS A 238 2.86 12.33 -0.03
CA CYS A 238 2.03 11.22 0.38
C CYS A 238 2.80 9.89 0.28
N PRO A 239 2.99 9.16 1.39
CA PRO A 239 3.76 7.91 1.39
C PRO A 239 3.04 6.72 0.74
N HIS A 240 1.75 6.85 0.42
CA HIS A 240 0.96 5.74 -0.13
C HIS A 240 0.28 6.08 -1.45
N ALA A 241 0.56 7.26 -2.03
CA ALA A 241 -0.10 7.76 -3.23
C ALA A 241 -1.64 7.84 -3.12
N VAL A 242 -2.16 8.10 -1.91
CA VAL A 242 -3.61 8.11 -1.61
C VAL A 242 -4.27 9.47 -1.78
N ILE A 243 -3.53 10.49 -2.18
CA ILE A 243 -4.08 11.82 -2.48
C ILE A 243 -3.43 12.32 -3.75
N ARG A 244 -4.22 12.55 -4.79
CA ARG A 244 -3.73 12.86 -6.15
C ARG A 244 -4.45 14.06 -6.73
N PRO A 245 -3.76 14.88 -7.55
CA PRO A 245 -4.41 15.91 -8.34
C PRO A 245 -5.01 15.31 -9.62
N PHE A 246 -6.22 15.76 -9.97
CA PHE A 246 -6.90 15.40 -11.21
C PHE A 246 -7.20 16.65 -12.02
N LEU A 247 -7.03 16.54 -13.32
CA LEU A 247 -7.47 17.51 -14.31
C LEU A 247 -8.61 16.89 -15.11
N LEU A 248 -9.73 17.58 -15.18
CA LEU A 248 -10.95 17.15 -15.86
C LEU A 248 -11.26 18.10 -17.01
N ASN A 249 -11.68 17.55 -18.15
CA ASN A 249 -12.30 18.34 -19.22
C ASN A 249 -13.78 18.64 -18.88
N GLU A 250 -14.46 19.42 -19.72
CA GLU A 250 -15.85 19.82 -19.46
C GLU A 250 -16.85 18.64 -19.47
N GLU A 251 -16.63 17.62 -20.30
CA GLU A 251 -17.48 16.41 -20.33
C GLU A 251 -17.30 15.57 -19.06
N GLU A 252 -16.05 15.37 -18.63
CA GLU A 252 -15.72 14.68 -17.38
C GLU A 252 -16.17 15.46 -16.15
N LYS A 253 -16.25 16.78 -16.19
CA LYS A 253 -16.88 17.53 -15.10
C LYS A 253 -18.40 17.32 -15.10
N ALA A 254 -19.04 17.31 -16.27
CA ALA A 254 -20.48 17.13 -16.39
C ALA A 254 -20.94 15.73 -15.95
N ASN A 255 -20.10 14.71 -16.15
CA ASN A 255 -20.37 13.33 -15.76
C ASN A 255 -19.97 12.99 -14.31
N ALA A 256 -19.40 13.96 -13.57
CA ALA A 256 -18.95 13.72 -12.21
C ALA A 256 -20.12 13.49 -11.23
N PRO A 257 -19.93 12.65 -10.19
CA PRO A 257 -20.98 12.38 -9.22
C PRO A 257 -21.35 13.63 -8.40
N GLU A 258 -22.53 13.59 -7.78
CA GLU A 258 -22.99 14.66 -6.89
C GLU A 258 -21.98 14.84 -5.73
N GLY A 259 -21.62 16.08 -5.42
CA GLY A 259 -20.60 16.38 -4.40
C GLY A 259 -19.14 16.32 -4.91
N TYR A 260 -18.90 16.02 -6.18
CA TYR A 260 -17.57 16.07 -6.80
C TYR A 260 -17.15 17.50 -7.14
N GLU A 261 -16.83 18.29 -6.12
CA GLU A 261 -16.44 19.68 -6.29
C GLU A 261 -15.13 19.83 -7.08
N THR A 262 -15.05 20.84 -7.93
CA THR A 262 -13.83 21.19 -8.68
C THR A 262 -13.61 22.69 -8.68
N VAL A 263 -12.37 23.12 -8.89
CA VAL A 263 -12.03 24.53 -9.14
C VAL A 263 -11.41 24.69 -10.53
N THR A 264 -11.52 25.87 -11.13
CA THR A 264 -10.84 26.13 -12.41
C THR A 264 -9.33 25.97 -12.24
N GLY A 265 -8.67 25.35 -13.22
CA GLY A 265 -7.21 25.24 -13.24
C GLY A 265 -6.50 26.60 -13.18
N MET A 266 -5.23 26.58 -12.79
CA MET A 266 -4.40 27.79 -12.90
C MET A 266 -4.17 28.16 -14.37
N LYS A 267 -3.74 29.40 -14.64
CA LYS A 267 -3.53 29.97 -15.99
C LYS A 267 -2.84 29.06 -17.02
N GLN A 268 -1.92 28.19 -16.59
CA GLN A 268 -1.21 27.25 -17.48
C GLN A 268 -2.08 26.10 -17.99
N TYR A 269 -3.22 25.85 -17.34
CA TYR A 269 -4.15 24.75 -17.60
C TYR A 269 -5.60 25.14 -17.23
N ASP A 270 -5.98 26.40 -17.46
CA ASP A 270 -7.27 26.96 -17.08
C ASP A 270 -8.43 26.46 -17.96
N GLN A 271 -8.11 25.76 -19.06
CA GLN A 271 -9.06 24.97 -19.84
C GLN A 271 -9.55 23.71 -19.11
N TYR A 272 -8.91 23.31 -18.00
CA TYR A 272 -9.29 22.15 -17.22
C TYR A 272 -9.84 22.55 -15.85
N GLN A 273 -10.57 21.61 -15.26
CA GLN A 273 -11.06 21.67 -13.90
C GLN A 273 -10.11 20.85 -13.03
N PHE A 274 -9.71 21.41 -11.89
CA PHE A 274 -8.75 20.83 -10.97
C PHE A 274 -9.43 20.34 -9.70
N ARG A 275 -9.01 19.16 -9.23
CA ARG A 275 -9.43 18.59 -7.94
C ARG A 275 -8.27 17.88 -7.26
N ILE A 276 -8.19 17.98 -5.94
CA ILE A 276 -7.42 17.05 -5.11
C ILE A 276 -8.39 15.97 -4.61
N GLN A 277 -8.15 14.72 -4.96
CA GLN A 277 -8.99 13.60 -4.51
C GLN A 277 -8.18 12.68 -3.58
N PRO A 278 -8.64 12.47 -2.33
CA PRO A 278 -8.15 11.39 -1.47
C PRO A 278 -8.81 10.04 -1.81
N SER A 279 -8.07 8.94 -1.66
CA SER A 279 -8.62 7.58 -1.60
C SER A 279 -8.99 7.28 -0.15
N ALA A 280 -10.30 7.20 0.13
CA ALA A 280 -10.79 6.93 1.48
C ALA A 280 -10.27 5.59 2.04
N LEU A 281 -10.32 4.55 1.20
CA LEU A 281 -10.05 3.18 1.62
C LEU A 281 -8.57 2.79 1.59
N ASP A 282 -7.71 3.60 0.97
CA ASP A 282 -6.26 3.34 0.97
C ASP A 282 -5.49 4.25 1.94
N CYS A 283 -6.11 5.35 2.39
CA CYS A 283 -5.48 6.29 3.31
C CYS A 283 -5.11 5.61 4.64
N THR A 284 -3.96 6.01 5.20
CA THR A 284 -3.49 5.54 6.51
C THR A 284 -3.66 6.59 7.61
N GLY A 285 -4.23 7.76 7.30
CA GLY A 285 -4.47 8.83 8.27
C GLY A 285 -3.23 9.49 8.88
N CYS A 286 -2.08 9.45 8.20
CA CYS A 286 -0.80 9.97 8.74
C CYS A 286 -0.74 11.50 8.90
N GLY A 287 -1.63 12.24 8.25
CA GLY A 287 -1.71 13.70 8.35
C GLY A 287 -0.63 14.50 7.59
N ASN A 288 0.37 13.86 6.97
CA ASN A 288 1.47 14.59 6.31
C ASN A 288 0.99 15.58 5.23
N CYS A 289 -0.06 15.22 4.48
CA CYS A 289 -0.62 16.09 3.45
C CYS A 289 -1.29 17.36 4.01
N ALA A 290 -1.95 17.26 5.16
CA ALA A 290 -2.54 18.41 5.85
C ALA A 290 -1.45 19.29 6.49
N GLU A 291 -0.42 18.65 7.07
CA GLU A 291 0.71 19.35 7.69
C GLU A 291 1.48 20.18 6.67
N VAL A 292 1.87 19.59 5.53
CA VAL A 292 2.64 20.28 4.49
C VAL A 292 1.84 21.36 3.76
N CYS A 293 0.51 21.34 3.85
CA CYS A 293 -0.36 22.26 3.11
C CYS A 293 0.07 23.72 3.37
N PRO A 294 0.58 24.44 2.34
CA PRO A 294 1.19 25.76 2.52
C PRO A 294 0.19 26.91 2.49
N SER A 295 -1.10 26.62 2.28
CA SER A 295 -2.15 27.62 2.28
C SER A 295 -2.29 28.26 3.68
N LYS A 296 -2.52 29.58 3.73
CA LYS A 296 -2.67 30.33 4.99
C LYS A 296 -3.81 29.77 5.84
N GLU A 297 -4.96 29.59 5.22
CA GLU A 297 -6.04 28.76 5.73
C GLU A 297 -5.85 27.37 5.14
N LYS A 298 -5.90 26.33 5.98
CA LYS A 298 -5.59 24.97 5.53
C LYS A 298 -6.61 24.53 4.48
N ALA A 299 -6.10 24.01 3.36
CA ALA A 299 -6.90 23.42 2.29
C ALA A 299 -7.16 21.92 2.48
N LEU A 300 -6.57 21.35 3.53
CA LEU A 300 -6.73 19.96 3.95
C LEU A 300 -6.85 19.92 5.46
N VAL A 301 -7.93 19.32 5.96
CA VAL A 301 -8.19 19.11 7.39
C VAL A 301 -8.48 17.63 7.60
N MET A 302 -7.94 17.04 8.67
CA MET A 302 -8.19 15.63 8.99
C MET A 302 -9.55 15.50 9.68
N GLU A 303 -10.45 14.71 9.09
CA GLU A 303 -11.80 14.45 9.61
C GLU A 303 -12.05 12.93 9.64
N PRO A 304 -13.01 12.43 10.45
CA PRO A 304 -13.32 11.00 10.54
C PRO A 304 -13.58 10.37 9.17
N LEU A 305 -13.10 9.14 8.97
CA LEU A 305 -13.36 8.36 7.75
C LEU A 305 -14.86 8.08 7.58
N ALA A 306 -15.57 7.78 8.67
CA ALA A 306 -16.99 7.45 8.66
C ALA A 306 -17.86 8.57 8.05
N ASP A 307 -17.43 9.83 8.20
CA ASP A 307 -18.13 11.02 7.70
C ASP A 307 -17.75 11.38 6.26
N GLN A 308 -16.83 10.62 5.64
CA GLN A 308 -16.25 10.90 4.32
C GLN A 308 -16.24 9.67 3.40
N MET A 309 -17.13 8.71 3.64
CA MET A 309 -17.18 7.46 2.86
C MET A 309 -17.54 7.70 1.38
N GLU A 310 -18.21 8.80 1.05
CA GLU A 310 -18.47 9.23 -0.33
C GLU A 310 -17.18 9.51 -1.12
N GLN A 311 -16.05 9.72 -0.43
CA GLN A 311 -14.76 9.84 -1.10
C GLN A 311 -14.27 8.53 -1.72
N ALA A 312 -14.84 7.37 -1.37
CA ALA A 312 -14.59 6.12 -2.07
C ALA A 312 -15.15 6.15 -3.50
N ASP A 313 -16.42 6.54 -3.66
CA ASP A 313 -17.06 6.68 -4.97
C ASP A 313 -16.40 7.79 -5.81
N ASN A 314 -16.05 8.91 -5.18
CA ASN A 314 -15.32 9.98 -5.85
C ASN A 314 -13.93 9.52 -6.32
N TRP A 315 -13.23 8.69 -5.53
CA TRP A 315 -11.96 8.10 -5.94
C TRP A 315 -12.13 7.20 -7.16
N ASP A 316 -13.13 6.31 -7.14
CA ASP A 316 -13.40 5.42 -8.27
C ASP A 316 -13.72 6.21 -9.54
N TYR A 317 -14.51 7.28 -9.43
CA TYR A 317 -14.72 8.21 -10.55
C TYR A 317 -13.42 8.87 -11.03
N SER A 318 -12.58 9.36 -10.12
CA SER A 318 -11.29 9.97 -10.45
C SER A 318 -10.37 9.00 -11.21
N MET A 319 -10.44 7.70 -10.94
CA MET A 319 -9.67 6.68 -11.68
C MET A 319 -10.18 6.44 -13.11
N THR A 320 -11.38 6.90 -13.47
CA THR A 320 -11.91 6.83 -14.85
C THR A 320 -11.52 8.01 -15.72
N ILE A 321 -10.97 9.06 -15.12
CA ILE A 321 -10.59 10.30 -15.81
C ILE A 321 -9.50 10.01 -16.83
N THR A 322 -9.69 10.47 -18.07
CA THR A 322 -8.74 10.19 -19.16
C THR A 322 -7.36 10.81 -18.88
N HIS A 323 -6.31 10.32 -19.53
CA HIS A 323 -4.98 10.91 -19.36
C HIS A 323 -4.88 12.30 -20.01
N LYS A 324 -4.28 13.27 -19.31
CA LYS A 324 -4.01 14.63 -19.80
C LYS A 324 -2.50 14.79 -19.89
N GLU A 325 -2.03 15.35 -20.99
CA GLU A 325 -0.63 15.74 -21.08
C GLU A 325 -0.27 16.67 -19.93
N ASN A 326 0.91 16.46 -19.34
CA ASN A 326 1.36 17.26 -18.22
C ASN A 326 1.44 18.74 -18.63
N PRO A 327 0.61 19.63 -18.06
CA PRO A 327 0.61 21.03 -18.48
C PRO A 327 1.81 21.81 -17.94
N LEU A 328 2.69 21.15 -17.17
CA LEU A 328 3.85 21.74 -16.52
C LEU A 328 5.10 20.92 -16.82
N LYS A 329 6.26 21.43 -16.36
CA LYS A 329 7.51 20.68 -16.44
C LYS A 329 7.47 19.49 -15.49
N LYS A 330 7.62 18.28 -16.02
CA LYS A 330 7.69 17.01 -15.29
C LYS A 330 8.65 17.04 -14.08
N PHE A 331 9.80 17.68 -14.21
CA PHE A 331 10.80 17.77 -13.13
C PHE A 331 10.54 18.86 -12.07
N SER A 332 9.40 19.55 -12.13
CA SER A 332 8.98 20.47 -11.06
C SER A 332 8.18 19.73 -9.99
N VAL A 333 8.21 20.20 -8.74
CA VAL A 333 7.39 19.62 -7.65
C VAL A 333 5.93 19.48 -8.08
N LYS A 334 5.34 20.54 -8.64
CA LYS A 334 3.95 20.53 -9.07
C LYS A 334 3.71 19.62 -10.29
N GLY A 335 4.54 19.75 -11.31
CA GLY A 335 4.40 19.00 -12.57
C GLY A 335 4.60 17.50 -12.37
N SER A 336 5.55 17.07 -11.55
CA SER A 336 5.79 15.65 -11.25
C SER A 336 4.55 14.95 -10.69
N GLN A 337 3.65 15.68 -10.04
CA GLN A 337 2.45 15.11 -9.43
C GLN A 337 1.27 15.00 -10.40
N PHE A 338 1.38 15.52 -11.62
CA PHE A 338 0.46 15.19 -12.70
C PHE A 338 0.87 13.92 -13.45
N GLU A 339 2.09 13.41 -13.22
CA GLU A 339 2.48 12.07 -13.69
C GLU A 339 1.87 11.00 -12.79
N GLU A 340 1.49 9.88 -13.39
CA GLU A 340 0.94 8.74 -12.69
C GLU A 340 1.98 8.14 -11.71
N PRO A 341 1.65 7.98 -10.42
CA PRO A 341 2.51 7.27 -9.49
C PRO A 341 2.45 5.77 -9.77
N LEU A 342 3.59 5.14 -10.03
CA LEU A 342 3.71 3.69 -10.29
C LEU A 342 4.20 2.91 -9.06
N LEU A 343 4.05 3.51 -7.88
CA LEU A 343 4.14 2.90 -6.56
C LEU A 343 2.96 3.43 -5.74
N GLU A 344 2.02 2.55 -5.40
CA GLU A 344 0.79 2.93 -4.70
C GLU A 344 0.37 1.91 -3.64
N PHE A 345 -0.18 2.41 -2.54
CA PHE A 345 -0.85 1.60 -1.51
C PHE A 345 0.03 0.51 -0.88
N SER A 346 1.33 0.79 -0.71
CA SER A 346 2.27 -0.15 -0.10
C SER A 346 1.93 -0.51 1.35
N GLY A 347 2.49 -1.63 1.82
CA GLY A 347 2.39 -2.06 3.22
C GLY A 347 3.18 -1.22 4.22
N ALA A 348 3.77 -0.09 3.80
CA ALA A 348 4.62 0.75 4.65
C ALA A 348 3.82 1.40 5.79
N CYS A 349 4.53 1.78 6.86
CA CYS A 349 3.95 2.48 8.01
C CYS A 349 3.24 3.78 7.61
N ALA A 350 2.22 4.17 8.37
CA ALA A 350 1.59 5.48 8.24
C ALA A 350 2.65 6.59 8.44
N GLY A 351 2.86 7.43 7.42
CA GLY A 351 3.89 8.48 7.47
C GLY A 351 5.32 7.99 7.23
N CYS A 352 5.49 6.83 6.57
CA CYS A 352 6.81 6.32 6.21
C CYS A 352 7.63 7.36 5.43
N GLY A 353 8.89 7.55 5.83
CA GLY A 353 9.81 8.48 5.18
C GLY A 353 10.42 7.96 3.89
N GLU A 354 10.32 6.67 3.58
CA GLU A 354 10.98 6.04 2.43
C GLU A 354 10.18 6.20 1.13
N THR A 355 8.89 5.84 1.18
CA THR A 355 8.04 5.68 -0.01
C THR A 355 7.76 6.97 -0.79
N PRO A 356 7.70 8.19 -0.21
CA PRO A 356 7.56 9.41 -1.02
C PRO A 356 8.69 9.59 -2.04
N TYR A 357 9.92 9.20 -1.69
CA TYR A 357 11.07 9.26 -2.60
C TYR A 357 10.91 8.29 -3.76
N VAL A 358 10.60 7.02 -3.46
CA VAL A 358 10.44 6.00 -4.50
C VAL A 358 9.23 6.29 -5.39
N LYS A 359 8.11 6.73 -4.82
CA LYS A 359 6.93 7.20 -5.58
C LYS A 359 7.32 8.29 -6.57
N LEU A 360 8.04 9.32 -6.14
CA LEU A 360 8.51 10.40 -7.02
C LEU A 360 9.42 9.85 -8.14
N VAL A 361 10.35 8.96 -7.81
CA VAL A 361 11.23 8.32 -8.78
C VAL A 361 10.42 7.54 -9.83
N THR A 362 9.35 6.85 -9.44
CA THR A 362 8.44 6.18 -10.40
C THR A 362 7.67 7.16 -11.28
N GLN A 363 7.22 8.31 -10.75
CA GLN A 363 6.56 9.36 -11.54
C GLN A 363 7.51 9.94 -12.61
N LEU A 364 8.81 9.97 -12.33
CA LEU A 364 9.80 10.52 -13.26
C LEU A 364 10.28 9.50 -14.30
N PHE A 365 10.49 8.24 -13.89
CA PHE A 365 11.21 7.25 -14.72
C PHE A 365 10.54 5.88 -14.81
N GLY A 366 9.39 5.68 -14.14
CA GLY A 366 8.78 4.36 -13.90
C GLY A 366 8.42 3.58 -15.17
N ASP A 367 8.03 4.26 -16.24
CA ASP A 367 7.74 3.66 -17.57
C ASP A 367 8.90 2.82 -18.14
N ARG A 368 10.15 3.12 -17.76
CA ARG A 368 11.36 2.49 -18.30
C ARG A 368 12.32 2.00 -17.22
N MET A 369 11.83 1.87 -15.99
CA MET A 369 12.64 1.56 -14.81
C MET A 369 12.83 0.06 -14.61
N MET A 370 14.03 -0.33 -14.21
CA MET A 370 14.32 -1.65 -13.64
C MET A 370 14.84 -1.47 -12.22
N ILE A 371 14.27 -2.17 -11.25
CA ILE A 371 14.58 -2.04 -9.82
C ILE A 371 15.22 -3.34 -9.33
N ALA A 372 16.46 -3.22 -8.86
CA ALA A 372 17.09 -4.15 -7.93
C ALA A 372 16.91 -3.61 -6.50
N ASN A 373 16.19 -4.35 -5.66
CA ASN A 373 15.87 -3.91 -4.31
C ASN A 373 16.56 -4.78 -3.26
N ALA A 374 17.31 -4.17 -2.35
CA ALA A 374 17.95 -4.87 -1.24
C ALA A 374 16.89 -5.35 -0.24
N THR A 375 17.19 -6.42 0.49
CA THR A 375 16.32 -6.88 1.58
C THR A 375 16.28 -5.85 2.70
N GLY A 376 15.09 -5.47 3.17
CA GLY A 376 14.89 -4.45 4.19
C GLY A 376 13.47 -3.91 4.17
N CYS A 377 13.20 -2.76 4.81
CA CYS A 377 11.87 -2.15 4.76
C CYS A 377 11.38 -1.99 3.33
N THR A 378 12.25 -1.54 2.42
CA THR A 378 11.96 -1.36 1.00
C THR A 378 11.51 -2.63 0.28
N SER A 379 12.05 -3.81 0.62
CA SER A 379 11.56 -5.07 0.05
C SER A 379 10.28 -5.56 0.74
N ILE A 380 10.13 -5.32 2.05
CA ILE A 380 8.93 -5.72 2.78
C ILE A 380 7.71 -4.95 2.31
N TRP A 381 7.74 -3.61 2.29
CA TRP A 381 6.59 -2.86 1.78
C TRP A 381 6.49 -2.91 0.26
N GLY A 382 7.58 -3.22 -0.45
CA GLY A 382 7.66 -3.22 -1.92
C GLY A 382 7.32 -4.55 -2.60
N GLY A 383 7.33 -5.68 -1.89
CA GLY A 383 7.15 -7.01 -2.49
C GLY A 383 6.74 -8.12 -1.51
N SER A 384 5.87 -7.83 -0.52
CA SER A 384 5.31 -8.87 0.36
C SER A 384 4.05 -9.49 -0.25
N ALA A 385 4.15 -10.75 -0.68
CA ALA A 385 3.03 -11.49 -1.26
C ALA A 385 1.80 -11.53 -0.31
N PRO A 386 0.57 -11.34 -0.84
CA PRO A 386 0.21 -11.19 -2.26
C PRO A 386 0.15 -9.73 -2.76
N SER A 387 0.60 -8.76 -1.96
CA SER A 387 0.41 -7.33 -2.21
C SER A 387 1.61 -6.69 -2.90
N MET A 388 1.44 -6.32 -4.16
CA MET A 388 2.46 -5.75 -5.04
C MET A 388 2.11 -4.29 -5.35
N PRO A 389 2.81 -3.31 -4.74
CA PRO A 389 2.45 -1.89 -4.85
C PRO A 389 3.00 -1.19 -6.09
N TYR A 390 4.00 -1.78 -6.75
CA TYR A 390 4.46 -1.29 -8.05
C TYR A 390 3.45 -1.69 -9.11
N CYS A 391 3.03 -0.76 -9.95
CA CYS A 391 1.98 -0.97 -10.95
C CYS A 391 2.39 -0.44 -12.34
N PRO A 392 1.82 -0.97 -13.42
CA PRO A 392 1.99 -0.38 -14.74
C PRO A 392 1.09 0.86 -14.90
N ASN A 393 1.50 1.75 -15.80
CA ASN A 393 0.64 2.80 -16.34
C ASN A 393 -0.45 2.19 -17.25
N LYS A 394 -1.33 3.04 -17.79
CA LYS A 394 -2.41 2.65 -18.71
C LYS A 394 -1.95 1.89 -19.97
N ASP A 395 -0.70 2.10 -20.41
CA ASP A 395 -0.13 1.48 -21.62
C ASP A 395 0.57 0.15 -21.30
N GLY A 396 0.53 -0.29 -20.03
CA GLY A 396 1.11 -1.55 -19.57
C GLY A 396 2.59 -1.43 -19.19
N HIS A 397 3.15 -0.22 -19.11
CA HIS A 397 4.55 0.00 -18.77
C HIS A 397 4.72 0.41 -17.32
N GLY A 398 5.65 -0.22 -16.60
CA GLY A 398 5.94 0.11 -15.22
C GLY A 398 7.29 -0.42 -14.76
N PRO A 399 7.67 -0.14 -13.51
CA PRO A 399 8.94 -0.58 -12.96
C PRO A 399 8.98 -2.11 -12.90
N SER A 400 9.95 -2.75 -13.55
CA SER A 400 10.26 -4.15 -13.21
C SER A 400 10.94 -4.17 -11.84
N TRP A 401 10.53 -5.08 -10.96
CA TRP A 401 11.02 -5.12 -9.57
C TRP A 401 11.50 -6.52 -9.23
N ALA A 402 12.67 -6.60 -8.60
CA ALA A 402 13.19 -7.84 -8.05
C ALA A 402 13.99 -7.58 -6.78
N ASN A 403 13.92 -8.53 -5.85
CA ASN A 403 14.75 -8.60 -4.66
C ASN A 403 15.54 -9.91 -4.70
N SER A 404 16.88 -9.80 -4.76
CA SER A 404 17.78 -10.95 -4.64
C SER A 404 18.01 -11.27 -3.16
N LEU A 405 19.09 -10.74 -2.56
CA LEU A 405 19.40 -10.93 -1.15
C LEU A 405 19.58 -9.60 -0.43
N PHE A 406 20.11 -9.64 0.79
CA PHE A 406 20.40 -8.43 1.56
C PHE A 406 21.75 -7.84 1.15
N GLU A 407 22.73 -8.70 0.93
CA GLU A 407 24.15 -8.39 0.75
C GLU A 407 24.55 -8.08 -0.70
N ASP A 408 23.81 -8.55 -1.70
CA ASP A 408 24.23 -8.60 -3.11
C ASP A 408 23.53 -7.59 -4.03
N ASN A 409 22.73 -6.68 -3.47
CA ASN A 409 21.80 -5.88 -4.27
C ASN A 409 22.49 -4.98 -5.30
N ALA A 410 23.70 -4.49 -5.00
CA ALA A 410 24.43 -3.65 -5.94
C ALA A 410 24.86 -4.46 -7.16
N GLU A 411 25.46 -5.62 -6.91
CA GLU A 411 25.94 -6.56 -7.91
C GLU A 411 24.79 -7.15 -8.72
N PHE A 412 23.67 -7.42 -8.06
CA PHE A 412 22.44 -7.87 -8.69
C PHE A 412 21.93 -6.83 -9.70
N GLY A 413 21.81 -5.57 -9.30
CA GLY A 413 21.41 -4.49 -10.21
C GLY A 413 22.41 -4.21 -11.32
N LEU A 414 23.71 -4.34 -11.06
CA LEU A 414 24.74 -4.29 -12.11
C LEU A 414 24.56 -5.43 -13.10
N GLY A 415 24.31 -6.65 -12.64
CA GLY A 415 24.03 -7.81 -13.49
C GLY A 415 22.81 -7.60 -14.39
N MET A 416 21.71 -7.07 -13.84
CA MET A 416 20.52 -6.69 -14.61
C MET A 416 20.88 -5.69 -15.73
N TYR A 417 21.64 -4.65 -15.41
CA TYR A 417 22.06 -3.62 -16.35
C TYR A 417 22.96 -4.16 -17.46
N LEU A 418 23.96 -4.99 -17.13
CA LEU A 418 24.86 -5.61 -18.11
C LEU A 418 24.11 -6.57 -19.02
N GLY A 419 23.20 -7.39 -18.48
CA GLY A 419 22.36 -8.30 -19.25
C GLY A 419 21.46 -7.55 -20.23
N TYR A 420 20.81 -6.47 -19.77
CA TYR A 420 20.04 -5.58 -20.63
C TYR A 420 20.90 -4.96 -21.74
N ASN A 421 22.08 -4.43 -21.42
CA ASN A 421 22.95 -3.80 -22.42
C ASN A 421 23.39 -4.78 -23.50
N GLN A 422 23.66 -6.04 -23.15
CA GLN A 422 24.01 -7.07 -24.13
C GLN A 422 22.87 -7.35 -25.11
N LEU A 423 21.63 -7.46 -24.61
CA LEU A 423 20.45 -7.72 -25.43
C LEU A 423 20.08 -6.50 -26.28
N ARG A 424 20.24 -5.30 -25.73
CA ARG A 424 20.07 -4.05 -26.47
C ARG A 424 21.12 -3.87 -27.57
N ALA A 425 22.38 -4.20 -27.30
CA ALA A 425 23.43 -4.16 -28.33
C ALA A 425 23.05 -5.09 -29.50
N ARG A 426 22.53 -6.29 -29.20
CA ARG A 426 22.02 -7.20 -30.23
C ARG A 426 20.82 -6.63 -31.00
N ALA A 427 19.88 -5.98 -30.32
CA ALA A 427 18.76 -5.30 -30.98
C ALA A 427 19.25 -4.17 -31.90
N HIS A 428 20.27 -3.39 -31.49
CA HIS A 428 20.89 -2.36 -32.32
C HIS A 428 21.56 -2.91 -33.56
N GLU A 429 22.31 -4.02 -33.45
CA GLU A 429 22.88 -4.70 -34.63
C GLU A 429 21.78 -5.12 -35.63
N LEU A 430 20.65 -5.62 -35.14
CA LEU A 430 19.52 -6.01 -35.98
C LEU A 430 18.83 -4.80 -36.63
N VAL A 431 18.76 -3.66 -35.95
CA VAL A 431 18.29 -2.38 -36.51
C VAL A 431 19.20 -1.95 -37.66
N GLU A 432 20.53 -1.93 -37.44
CA GLU A 432 21.51 -1.57 -38.46
C GLU A 432 21.49 -2.53 -39.66
N GLU A 433 21.37 -3.84 -39.40
CA GLU A 433 21.24 -4.86 -40.44
C GLU A 433 19.96 -4.66 -41.25
N LEU A 434 18.82 -4.42 -40.59
CA LEU A 434 17.54 -4.21 -41.26
C LEU A 434 17.58 -2.96 -42.14
N SER A 435 18.18 -1.86 -41.66
CA SER A 435 18.34 -0.61 -42.41
C SER A 435 19.16 -0.73 -43.70
N ALA A 436 19.93 -1.81 -43.88
CA ALA A 436 20.69 -2.06 -45.10
C ALA A 436 19.85 -2.64 -46.25
N TYR A 437 18.63 -3.11 -45.98
CA TYR A 437 17.72 -3.65 -47.00
C TYR A 437 16.91 -2.54 -47.70
N ASP A 438 16.27 -2.91 -48.82
CA ASP A 438 15.24 -2.06 -49.44
C ASP A 438 13.93 -2.24 -48.66
N LEU A 439 13.50 -1.18 -47.99
CA LEU A 439 12.39 -1.19 -47.03
C LEU A 439 11.28 -0.22 -47.44
N PRO A 440 10.02 -0.48 -47.03
CA PRO A 440 8.95 0.50 -47.11
C PRO A 440 9.36 1.84 -46.48
N ALA A 441 8.88 2.94 -47.05
CA ALA A 441 9.29 4.29 -46.67
C ALA A 441 9.02 4.57 -45.18
N GLU A 442 7.87 4.12 -44.67
CA GLU A 442 7.46 4.29 -43.29
C GLU A 442 8.39 3.56 -42.31
N LEU A 443 8.77 2.31 -42.61
CA LEU A 443 9.70 1.54 -41.79
C LEU A 443 11.10 2.16 -41.82
N LYS A 444 11.56 2.59 -42.99
CA LYS A 444 12.86 3.25 -43.13
C LYS A 444 12.92 4.54 -42.31
N GLN A 445 11.87 5.37 -42.37
CA GLN A 445 11.78 6.59 -41.59
C GLN A 445 11.82 6.32 -40.07
N ALA A 446 11.12 5.28 -39.60
CA ALA A 446 11.12 4.90 -38.19
C ALA A 446 12.49 4.38 -37.72
N LEU A 447 13.18 3.59 -38.55
CA LEU A 447 14.55 3.12 -38.30
C LEU A 447 15.54 4.28 -38.22
N ASP A 448 15.50 5.21 -39.16
CA ASP A 448 16.37 6.38 -39.19
C ASP A 448 16.15 7.26 -37.95
N ALA A 449 14.89 7.53 -37.59
CA ALA A 449 14.54 8.30 -36.39
C ALA A 449 15.01 7.60 -35.10
N TYR A 450 14.88 6.27 -35.03
CA TYR A 450 15.40 5.48 -33.92
C TYR A 450 16.92 5.56 -33.84
N LEU A 451 17.65 5.32 -34.93
CA LEU A 451 19.12 5.37 -34.96
C LEU A 451 19.67 6.75 -34.55
N GLU A 452 18.97 7.83 -34.89
CA GLU A 452 19.36 9.19 -34.51
C GLU A 452 19.14 9.48 -33.01
N SER A 453 18.09 8.92 -32.40
CA SER A 453 17.60 9.31 -31.07
C SER A 453 17.55 8.19 -30.02
N ALA A 454 18.03 6.98 -30.32
CA ALA A 454 17.92 5.82 -29.42
C ALA A 454 18.67 5.98 -28.09
N GLN A 455 19.60 6.94 -27.99
CA GLN A 455 20.35 7.26 -26.77
C GLN A 455 19.76 8.46 -26.00
N ASP A 456 18.78 9.16 -26.58
CA ASP A 456 18.16 10.32 -25.97
C ASP A 456 17.07 9.91 -24.96
N ARG A 457 17.23 10.31 -23.71
CA ARG A 457 16.39 9.84 -22.59
C ARG A 457 14.95 10.36 -22.64
N GLU A 458 14.69 11.44 -23.37
CA GLU A 458 13.36 12.08 -23.45
C GLU A 458 12.56 11.52 -24.64
N SER A 459 13.21 11.35 -25.79
CA SER A 459 12.57 10.92 -27.04
C SER A 459 12.62 9.40 -27.29
N THR A 460 13.49 8.65 -26.60
CA THR A 460 13.67 7.20 -26.82
C THR A 460 12.37 6.39 -26.74
N ARG A 461 11.41 6.77 -25.89
CA ARG A 461 10.08 6.14 -25.80
C ARG A 461 9.34 6.24 -27.12
N GLU A 462 9.12 7.48 -27.57
CA GLU A 462 8.36 7.77 -28.78
C GLU A 462 8.98 7.10 -30.01
N VAL A 463 10.30 7.17 -30.16
CA VAL A 463 10.98 6.56 -31.32
C VAL A 463 11.00 5.03 -31.26
N SER A 464 11.10 4.43 -30.06
CA SER A 464 11.04 2.98 -29.90
C SER A 464 9.65 2.45 -30.25
N ASP A 465 8.61 3.09 -29.72
CA ASP A 465 7.23 2.65 -29.95
C ASP A 465 6.85 2.80 -31.43
N LYS A 466 7.22 3.92 -32.07
CA LYS A 466 7.02 4.11 -33.52
C LYS A 466 7.75 3.07 -34.35
N LEU A 467 8.98 2.70 -33.98
CA LEU A 467 9.72 1.64 -34.66
C LEU A 467 9.03 0.30 -34.49
N ILE A 468 8.59 -0.06 -33.27
CA ILE A 468 7.88 -1.31 -33.01
C ILE A 468 6.59 -1.41 -33.83
N GLU A 469 5.80 -0.34 -33.89
CA GLU A 469 4.58 -0.32 -34.70
C GLU A 469 4.88 -0.43 -36.21
N ALA A 470 5.92 0.26 -36.69
CA ALA A 470 6.34 0.14 -38.09
C ALA A 470 6.85 -1.27 -38.43
N LEU A 471 7.58 -1.92 -37.53
CA LEU A 471 8.05 -3.31 -37.69
C LEU A 471 6.89 -4.30 -37.78
N LYS A 472 5.86 -4.14 -36.91
CA LYS A 472 4.66 -4.98 -36.94
C LYS A 472 3.83 -4.79 -38.21
N ALA A 473 3.79 -3.57 -38.74
CA ALA A 473 3.00 -3.23 -39.92
C ALA A 473 3.69 -3.58 -41.26
N ALA A 474 5.02 -3.71 -41.26
CA ALA A 474 5.78 -3.91 -42.48
C ALA A 474 5.60 -5.32 -43.07
N GLU A 475 5.22 -5.37 -44.35
CA GLU A 475 5.23 -6.61 -45.13
C GLU A 475 6.61 -6.80 -45.78
N LEU A 476 7.43 -7.66 -45.19
CA LEU A 476 8.79 -7.96 -45.66
C LEU A 476 8.88 -9.40 -46.17
N GLU A 477 9.84 -9.63 -47.08
CA GLU A 477 10.15 -10.95 -47.64
C GLU A 477 11.64 -11.30 -47.48
N GLY A 478 11.96 -12.60 -47.60
CA GLY A 478 13.33 -13.09 -47.53
C GLY A 478 14.03 -12.76 -46.21
N GLN A 479 15.33 -12.45 -46.30
CA GLN A 479 16.17 -12.21 -45.12
C GLN A 479 15.71 -10.99 -44.29
N ALA A 480 15.19 -9.93 -44.94
CA ALA A 480 14.66 -8.76 -44.23
C ALA A 480 13.51 -9.13 -43.28
N LYS A 481 12.67 -10.11 -43.66
CA LYS A 481 11.61 -10.63 -42.80
C LYS A 481 12.17 -11.37 -41.58
N ASP A 482 13.21 -12.17 -41.76
CA ASP A 482 13.83 -12.94 -40.67
C ASP A 482 14.53 -12.02 -39.66
N VAL A 483 15.19 -10.96 -40.14
CA VAL A 483 15.80 -9.92 -39.30
C VAL A 483 14.72 -9.14 -38.55
N CYS A 484 13.67 -8.69 -39.23
CA CYS A 484 12.54 -8.00 -38.60
C CYS A 484 11.89 -8.85 -37.50
N LYS A 485 11.67 -10.14 -37.74
CA LYS A 485 11.16 -11.06 -36.72
C LYS A 485 12.10 -11.15 -35.51
N SER A 486 13.40 -11.33 -35.76
CA SER A 486 14.39 -11.39 -34.68
C SER A 486 14.45 -10.09 -33.87
N LEU A 487 14.23 -8.95 -34.52
CA LEU A 487 14.17 -7.64 -33.88
C LEU A 487 12.88 -7.47 -33.05
N LEU A 488 11.74 -7.94 -33.55
CA LEU A 488 10.48 -7.96 -32.81
C LEU A 488 10.57 -8.86 -31.56
N ASP A 489 11.27 -9.99 -31.63
CA ASP A 489 11.54 -10.85 -30.46
C ASP A 489 12.39 -10.14 -29.38
N LEU A 490 13.07 -9.04 -29.74
CA LEU A 490 13.87 -8.19 -28.84
C LEU A 490 13.30 -6.77 -28.68
N SER A 491 12.03 -6.54 -29.03
CA SER A 491 11.45 -5.18 -29.07
C SER A 491 11.53 -4.46 -27.73
N ASP A 492 11.43 -5.19 -26.61
CA ASP A 492 11.49 -4.62 -25.26
C ASP A 492 12.85 -3.99 -24.92
N TYR A 493 13.90 -4.33 -25.68
CA TYR A 493 15.26 -3.81 -25.54
C TYR A 493 15.54 -2.60 -26.43
N LEU A 494 14.62 -2.22 -27.33
CA LEU A 494 14.74 -0.99 -28.10
C LEU A 494 14.67 0.25 -27.21
N MET A 495 13.85 0.20 -26.16
CA MET A 495 13.71 1.28 -25.21
C MET A 495 14.95 1.45 -24.33
N LEU A 496 15.42 2.70 -24.15
CA LEU A 496 16.49 3.02 -23.21
C LEU A 496 16.01 2.93 -21.74
N ARG A 497 16.42 1.90 -21.01
CA ARG A 497 16.01 1.64 -19.63
C ARG A 497 16.79 2.46 -18.61
N SER A 498 16.25 2.56 -17.40
CA SER A 498 16.89 3.18 -16.24
C SER A 498 17.07 2.12 -15.14
N GLN A 499 18.31 1.68 -14.89
CA GLN A 499 18.60 0.77 -13.77
C GLN A 499 18.62 1.53 -12.45
N TRP A 500 17.86 1.06 -11.47
CA TRP A 500 17.82 1.56 -10.10
C TRP A 500 18.17 0.45 -9.11
N ILE A 501 18.99 0.80 -8.13
CA ILE A 501 19.44 -0.05 -7.04
C ILE A 501 18.98 0.62 -5.75
N ILE A 502 17.93 0.08 -5.13
CA ILE A 502 17.25 0.70 -3.98
C ILE A 502 17.53 -0.13 -2.73
N GLY A 503 17.87 0.51 -1.61
CA GLY A 503 18.03 -0.17 -0.33
C GLY A 503 18.17 0.81 0.84
N GLY A 504 18.08 0.27 2.06
CA GLY A 504 18.26 1.07 3.29
C GLY A 504 19.73 1.28 3.67
N ASP A 505 19.97 2.06 4.73
CA ASP A 505 21.31 2.33 5.24
C ASP A 505 22.04 1.07 5.70
N GLY A 506 21.37 0.10 6.32
CA GLY A 506 22.00 -1.15 6.73
C GLY A 506 22.57 -1.99 5.58
N TRP A 507 21.96 -1.94 4.41
CA TRP A 507 22.55 -2.53 3.21
C TRP A 507 23.75 -1.71 2.76
N ALA A 508 23.55 -0.41 2.51
CA ALA A 508 24.54 0.42 1.83
C ALA A 508 25.79 0.70 2.67
N TYR A 509 25.65 0.87 3.98
CA TYR A 509 26.74 1.22 4.87
C TYR A 509 27.37 -0.02 5.51
N ASP A 510 26.65 -1.13 5.65
CA ASP A 510 27.16 -2.34 6.30
C ASP A 510 27.35 -3.51 5.33
N ILE A 511 26.34 -4.36 5.20
CA ILE A 511 26.52 -5.71 4.65
C ILE A 511 26.81 -5.70 3.14
N GLY A 512 26.21 -4.77 2.40
CA GLY A 512 26.38 -4.62 0.96
C GLY A 512 27.38 -3.54 0.54
N TYR A 513 28.05 -2.87 1.49
CA TYR A 513 28.96 -1.76 1.19
C TYR A 513 30.09 -2.16 0.23
N GLY A 514 30.67 -3.36 0.39
CA GLY A 514 31.74 -3.83 -0.49
C GLY A 514 31.27 -4.02 -1.95
N GLY A 515 30.07 -4.55 -2.14
CA GLY A 515 29.43 -4.67 -3.45
C GLY A 515 29.08 -3.30 -4.05
N LEU A 516 28.52 -2.42 -3.22
CA LEU A 516 28.18 -1.06 -3.62
C LEU A 516 29.40 -0.26 -4.08
N ASP A 517 30.50 -0.30 -3.32
CA ASP A 517 31.78 0.32 -3.69
C ASP A 517 32.26 -0.17 -5.06
N HIS A 518 32.28 -1.49 -5.27
CA HIS A 518 32.70 -2.09 -6.53
C HIS A 518 31.84 -1.65 -7.73
N VAL A 519 30.52 -1.64 -7.55
CA VAL A 519 29.58 -1.26 -8.61
C VAL A 519 29.70 0.22 -8.96
N LEU A 520 29.83 1.11 -7.96
CA LEU A 520 30.07 2.53 -8.23
C LEU A 520 31.43 2.77 -8.89
N ALA A 521 32.46 2.02 -8.50
CA ALA A 521 33.80 2.10 -9.10
C ALA A 521 33.85 1.61 -10.56
N SER A 522 32.89 0.80 -11.00
CA SER A 522 32.80 0.33 -12.39
C SER A 522 32.58 1.46 -13.41
N GLY A 523 31.95 2.56 -12.98
CA GLY A 523 31.59 3.67 -13.86
C GLY A 523 30.37 3.40 -14.76
N GLU A 524 29.70 2.27 -14.58
CA GLU A 524 28.48 1.95 -15.34
C GLU A 524 27.30 2.85 -14.95
N ASN A 525 26.38 3.05 -15.90
CA ASN A 525 25.25 3.98 -15.74
C ASN A 525 24.10 3.34 -14.93
N VAL A 526 24.33 3.17 -13.63
CA VAL A 526 23.34 2.73 -12.64
C VAL A 526 22.97 3.87 -11.69
N ASN A 527 21.75 3.86 -11.17
CA ASN A 527 21.28 4.83 -10.17
C ASN A 527 21.14 4.11 -8.83
N VAL A 528 21.82 4.59 -7.79
CA VAL A 528 21.67 4.05 -6.43
C VAL A 528 20.85 5.02 -5.58
N LEU A 529 19.79 4.50 -4.95
CA LEU A 529 18.97 5.24 -3.98
C LEU A 529 19.09 4.56 -2.62
N VAL A 530 19.83 5.20 -1.71
CA VAL A 530 19.90 4.78 -0.31
C VAL A 530 18.86 5.54 0.49
N LEU A 531 17.92 4.81 1.10
CA LEU A 531 16.91 5.35 1.99
C LEU A 531 17.46 5.26 3.42
N ASP A 532 18.17 6.31 3.82
CA ASP A 532 18.88 6.33 5.09
C ASP A 532 17.91 6.62 6.24
N THR A 533 17.68 5.60 7.07
CA THR A 533 16.88 5.69 8.29
C THR A 533 17.74 5.77 9.54
N GLU A 534 19.06 5.77 9.37
CA GLU A 534 20.09 5.75 10.40
C GLU A 534 20.02 4.54 11.36
N VAL A 535 19.20 3.52 11.05
CA VAL A 535 19.02 2.28 11.82
C VAL A 535 18.52 1.15 10.91
N TYR A 536 18.62 -0.10 11.37
CA TYR A 536 17.98 -1.22 10.69
C TYR A 536 16.49 -1.25 11.04
N SER A 537 15.72 -0.43 10.32
CA SER A 537 14.29 -0.20 10.59
C SER A 537 13.48 -1.49 10.63
N ASN A 538 13.65 -2.38 9.64
CA ASN A 538 12.83 -3.59 9.49
C ASN A 538 12.98 -4.57 10.66
N THR A 539 14.20 -4.76 11.17
CA THR A 539 14.51 -5.79 12.15
C THR A 539 14.36 -5.33 13.61
N GLY A 540 13.83 -4.12 13.83
CA GLY A 540 13.53 -3.59 15.16
C GLY A 540 14.44 -2.46 15.64
N GLY A 541 15.16 -1.79 14.74
CA GLY A 541 15.95 -0.60 15.05
C GLY A 541 17.32 -0.92 15.66
N GLN A 542 18.06 -1.86 15.05
CA GLN A 542 19.48 -2.07 15.36
C GLN A 542 20.34 -0.92 14.84
N ALA A 543 21.44 -0.65 15.52
CA ALA A 543 22.44 0.30 15.06
C ALA A 543 23.08 -0.15 13.73
N SER A 544 23.32 0.82 12.85
CA SER A 544 24.08 0.69 11.60
C SER A 544 25.31 1.59 11.63
N LYS A 545 26.20 1.49 10.64
CA LYS A 545 27.25 2.51 10.48
C LYS A 545 26.73 3.91 10.10
N ALA A 546 25.45 4.06 9.74
CA ALA A 546 24.82 5.36 9.54
C ALA A 546 24.25 5.95 10.85
N THR A 547 24.11 5.16 11.92
CA THR A 547 23.59 5.63 13.20
C THR A 547 24.46 6.75 13.78
N PRO A 548 23.90 7.94 14.06
CA PRO A 548 24.68 9.09 14.52
C PRO A 548 25.14 8.92 15.98
N LEU A 549 26.21 9.65 16.32
CA LEU A 549 26.73 9.68 17.69
C LEU A 549 25.65 10.15 18.68
N GLY A 550 25.37 9.34 19.69
CA GLY A 550 24.42 9.66 20.76
C GLY A 550 22.98 9.23 20.49
N ALA A 551 22.68 8.67 19.31
CA ALA A 551 21.43 7.95 19.10
C ALA A 551 21.41 6.65 19.93
N ILE A 552 20.23 6.29 20.43
CA ILE A 552 19.99 5.05 21.15
C ILE A 552 19.29 4.08 20.20
N ALA A 553 19.91 2.94 19.96
CA ALA A 553 19.39 1.88 19.12
C ALA A 553 19.67 0.51 19.77
N GLN A 554 19.11 -0.58 19.24
CA GLN A 554 19.60 -1.89 19.69
C GLN A 554 21.08 -2.00 19.34
N PHE A 555 21.90 -2.34 20.34
CA PHE A 555 23.37 -2.44 20.25
C PHE A 555 24.15 -1.10 20.20
N ALA A 556 23.52 0.07 20.42
CA ALA A 556 24.21 1.36 20.56
C ALA A 556 23.57 2.30 21.59
#